data_AF-A0A8J3UL40-F1
#
_entry.id   AF-A0A8J3UL40-F1
#
_cell.length_a   1.000
_cell.length_b   1.000
_cell.length_c   1.000
_cell.angle_alpha   90.00
_cell.angle_beta   90.00
_cell.angle_gamma   90.00
#
_symmetry.space_group_name_H-M   'P 1'
#
loop_
_entity.id
_entity.type
_entity.pdbx_description
1 polymer ?
#
loop_
_entity_poly.entity_id
_entity_poly.type
_entity_poly.pdbx_seq_one_letter_code
_entity_poly.pdbx_strand_id
1 'polypeptide(L)' 'MEEIILRLDPGTAAVLRDHIYMVGEHFAAGVPVVQFAPEDETRLSRVMCDLDRALGGRGCTACAMGSPCH' A
#
# COMPACT_ATOMS: atom_id res chain seq x y z
N MET A 1 10.69 18.46 12.93
CA MET A 1 10.27 17.41 11.97
C MET A 1 8.92 16.94 12.45
N GLU A 2 7.87 17.12 11.65
CA GLU A 2 6.53 16.63 12.01
C GLU A 2 6.50 15.12 11.82
N GLU A 3 6.00 14.40 12.83
CA GLU A 3 5.84 12.95 12.79
C GLU A 3 4.47 12.60 12.21
N ILE A 4 4.45 11.69 11.24
CA ILE A 4 3.21 11.18 10.65
C ILE A 4 2.96 9.79 11.22
N ILE A 5 1.91 9.68 12.04
CA ILE A 5 1.55 8.43 12.72
C ILE A 5 0.34 7.81 12.02
N LEU A 6 0.55 6.66 11.40
CA LEU A 6 -0.52 5.85 10.82
C LEU A 6 -1.00 4.81 11.83
N ARG A 7 -2.26 4.90 12.25
CA ARG A 7 -2.87 3.92 13.15
C ARG A 7 -3.47 2.78 12.34
N LEU A 8 -2.86 1.60 12.42
CA LEU A 8 -3.28 0.40 11.72
C LEU A 8 -3.76 -0.67 12.70
N ASP A 9 -4.73 -1.49 12.28
CA ASP A 9 -4.96 -2.76 12.96
C ASP A 9 -3.79 -3.73 12.70
N PRO A 10 -3.58 -4.73 13.58
CA PRO A 10 -2.45 -5.64 13.45
C PRO A 10 -2.41 -6.43 12.14
N GLY A 11 -3.57 -6.78 11.57
CA GLY A 11 -3.64 -7.53 10.32
C GLY A 11 -3.16 -6.68 9.15
N THR A 12 -3.61 -5.43 9.09
CA THR A 12 -3.16 -4.46 8.09
C THR A 12 -1.68 -4.12 8.24
N ALA A 13 -1.17 -4.00 9.47
CA ALA A 13 0.25 -3.77 9.72
C ALA A 13 1.14 -4.93 9.24
N ALA A 14 0.69 -6.18 9.43
CA ALA A 14 1.41 -7.36 8.94
C ALA A 14 1.49 -7.39 7.40
N VAL A 15 0.35 -7.14 6.72
CA VAL A 15 0.30 -7.09 5.25
C VAL A 15 1.23 -6.01 4.70
N LEU A 16 1.25 -4.81 5.32
CA LEU A 16 2.12 -3.73 4.90
C LEU A 16 3.61 -4.09 5.07
N ARG A 17 3.98 -4.69 6.21
CA ARG A 17 5.35 -5.17 6.44
C ARG A 17 5.78 -6.17 5.37
N ASP A 18 4.93 -7.16 5.09
CA ASP A 18 5.25 -8.23 4.15
C ASP A 18 5.37 -7.69 2.71
N HIS A 19 4.54 -6.71 2.34
CA HIS A 19 4.65 -6.02 1.05
C HIS A 19 5.95 -5.22 0.92
N ILE A 20 6.30 -4.42 1.92
CA ILE A 20 7.55 -3.63 1.90
C ILE A 20 8.76 -4.55 1.81
N TYR A 21 8.75 -5.65 2.58
CA TYR A 21 9.82 -6.65 2.56
C TYR A 21 9.96 -7.30 1.17
N MET A 22 8.84 -7.80 0.62
CA MET A 22 8.82 -8.41 -0.72
C MET A 22 9.32 -7.44 -1.80
N VAL A 23 8.82 -6.21 -1.84
CA VAL A 23 9.27 -5.21 -2.83
C VAL A 23 10.77 -4.95 -2.70
N GLY A 24 11.29 -4.84 -1.48
CA GLY A 24 12.72 -4.67 -1.21
C GLY A 24 13.56 -5.82 -1.76
N GLU A 25 13.17 -7.06 -1.44
CA GLU A 25 13.86 -8.27 -1.91
C GLU A 25 13.82 -8.40 -3.43
N HIS A 26 12.65 -8.17 -4.04
CA HIS A 26 12.48 -8.25 -5.48
C HIS A 26 13.31 -7.18 -6.21
N PHE A 27 13.31 -5.94 -5.70
CA PHE A 27 14.13 -4.87 -6.25
C PHE A 27 15.63 -5.18 -6.11
N ALA A 28 16.08 -5.65 -4.95
CA ALA A 28 17.47 -6.01 -4.71
C ALA A 28 17.95 -7.17 -5.60
N ALA A 29 17.07 -8.13 -5.86
CA ALA A 29 17.36 -9.29 -6.72
C ALA A 29 17.11 -9.02 -8.22
N GLY A 30 16.63 -7.82 -8.62
CA GLY A 30 16.35 -7.48 -10.01
C GLY A 30 15.23 -8.30 -10.65
N VAL A 31 14.37 -8.90 -9.83
CA VAL A 31 13.29 -9.79 -10.26
C VAL A 31 11.94 -9.07 -10.21
N PRO A 32 10.98 -9.42 -11.09
CA PRO A 32 9.64 -8.85 -11.05
C PRO A 32 8.95 -9.11 -9.69
N VAL A 33 8.24 -8.11 -9.18
CA VAL A 33 7.43 -8.24 -7.96
C VAL A 33 6.29 -9.22 -8.21
N VAL A 34 6.16 -10.22 -7.33
CA VAL A 34 5.07 -11.20 -7.39
C VAL A 34 3.75 -10.53 -7.03
N GLN A 35 2.69 -10.83 -7.78
CA GLN A 35 1.33 -10.36 -7.49
C GLN A 35 0.86 -10.94 -6.16
N PHE A 36 0.27 -10.09 -5.31
CA PHE A 36 -0.26 -10.54 -4.02
C PHE A 36 -1.68 -11.09 -4.17
N ALA A 37 -2.20 -11.70 -3.11
CA ALA A 37 -3.60 -12.08 -3.08
C ALA A 37 -4.49 -10.81 -3.22
N PRO A 38 -5.61 -10.86 -3.98
CA PRO A 38 -6.45 -9.69 -4.22
C PRO A 38 -6.95 -9.00 -2.94
N GLU A 39 -7.21 -9.76 -1.89
CA GLU A 39 -7.59 -9.23 -0.58
C GLU A 39 -6.48 -8.39 0.06
N ASP A 40 -5.23 -8.78 -0.12
CA ASP A 40 -4.08 -8.09 0.45
C ASP A 40 -3.74 -6.84 -0.35
N GLU A 41 -3.86 -6.89 -1.68
CA GLU A 41 -3.76 -5.70 -2.54
C GLU A 41 -4.83 -4.66 -2.20
N THR A 42 -6.05 -5.12 -1.90
CA THR A 42 -7.16 -4.24 -1.49
C THR A 42 -6.86 -3.57 -0.14
N ARG A 43 -6.34 -4.33 0.83
CA ARG A 43 -5.95 -3.79 2.15
C ARG A 43 -4.83 -2.77 2.02
N LEU A 44 -3.79 -3.10 1.27
CA LEU A 44 -2.66 -2.19 1.03
C LEU A 44 -3.12 -0.92 0.32
N SER A 45 -3.96 -1.04 -0.72
CA SER A 45 -4.46 0.11 -1.47
C SER A 45 -5.18 1.10 -0.55
N ARG A 46 -6.04 0.61 0.36
CA ARG A 46 -6.75 1.48 1.33
C ARG A 46 -5.78 2.24 2.23
N VAL A 47 -4.78 1.56 2.78
CA VAL A 47 -3.73 2.17 3.59
C VAL A 47 -2.99 3.26 2.83
N MET A 48 -2.60 2.99 1.59
CA MET A 48 -1.89 3.96 0.75
C MET A 48 -2.78 5.16 0.40
N CYS A 49 -4.08 4.95 0.14
CA CYS A 49 -5.02 6.05 -0.08
C CYS A 49 -5.13 6.96 1.16
N ASP A 50 -5.26 6.35 2.35
CA ASP A 50 -5.46 7.10 3.59
C ASP A 50 -4.19 7.86 3.98
N LEU A 51 -3.02 7.28 3.73
CA LEU A 51 -1.75 7.96 3.87
C LEU A 51 -1.63 9.17 2.94
N ASP A 52 -1.95 9.01 1.64
CA ASP A 52 -1.89 10.13 0.69
C ASP A 52 -2.83 11.28 1.09
N ARG A 53 -4.04 10.97 1.56
CA ARG A 53 -4.97 11.98 2.10
C ARG A 53 -4.39 12.68 3.33
N ALA A 54 -3.78 11.93 4.25
CA ALA A 54 -3.15 12.50 5.45
C ALA A 54 -1.98 13.44 5.11
N LEU A 55 -1.31 13.20 3.97
CA LEU A 55 -0.24 14.05 3.43
C LEU A 55 -0.77 15.26 2.63
N GLY A 56 -2.08 15.45 2.52
CA GLY A 56 -2.69 16.52 1.72
C GLY A 56 -2.75 16.22 0.22
N GLY A 57 -2.49 14.98 -0.18
CA GLY A 57 -2.70 14.47 -1.53
C GLY A 57 -4.19 14.25 -1.85
N ARG A 58 -4.47 13.73 -3.04
CA ARG A 58 -5.85 13.52 -3.53
C ARG A 58 -6.44 12.15 -3.11
N GLY A 59 -5.68 11.32 -2.42
CA GLY A 59 -5.91 9.89 -2.26
C GLY A 59 -5.38 9.09 -3.46
N CYS A 60 -5.76 7.81 -3.52
CA CYS A 60 -5.30 6.88 -4.55
C CYS A 60 -5.51 7.41 -5.98
N THR A 61 -4.41 7.59 -6.70
CA THR A 61 -4.39 7.75 -8.17
C THR A 61 -4.74 6.44 -8.89
N ALA A 62 -4.92 5.31 -8.19
CA ALA A 62 -5.38 4.06 -8.78
C ALA A 62 -6.84 4.09 -9.31
N CYS A 63 -7.73 4.98 -8.81
CA CYS A 63 -9.00 5.21 -9.49
C CYS A 63 -8.80 5.96 -10.85
N ALA A 64 -7.58 6.44 -11.18
CA ALA A 64 -7.27 7.03 -12.49
C ALA A 64 -6.90 5.98 -13.57
N MET A 65 -6.76 4.70 -13.20
CA MET A 65 -6.59 3.59 -14.16
C MET A 65 -7.76 2.60 -14.09
N GLY A 66 -8.96 3.09 -14.39
CA GLY A 66 -10.01 2.30 -15.07
C GLY A 66 -10.72 1.17 -14.30
N SER A 67 -10.55 1.02 -12.99
CA SER A 67 -11.36 0.08 -12.20
C SER A 67 -12.33 0.82 -11.28
N PRO A 68 -13.63 0.45 -11.23
CA PRO A 68 -14.61 1.10 -10.38
C PRO A 68 -14.29 0.78 -8.92
N CYS A 69 -13.99 1.84 -8.17
CA CYS A 69 -13.81 1.82 -6.73
C CYS A 69 -15.23 1.59 -6.11
N HIS A 70 -15.55 0.35 -5.71
CA HIS A 70 -16.75 -0.03 -4.93
C HIS A 70 -16.46 -0.10 -3.44
#